data_AF-A0A914E091-F1
#
_entry.id   AF-A0A914E091-F1
#
_cell.length_a   1.000
_cell.length_b   1.000
_cell.length_c   1.000
_cell.angle_alpha   90.00
_cell.angle_beta   90.00
_cell.angle_gamma   90.00
#
_symmetry.space_group_name_H-M   'P 1'
#
loop_
_entity.id
_entity.type
_entity.pdbx_description
1 polymer ?
#
loop_
_entity_poly.entity_id
_entity_poly.type
_entity_poly.pdbx_seq_one_letter_code
_entity_poly.pdbx_strand_id
1 'polypeptide(L)'
;MKSSGYGYYISRIYTGIGAVDKVGIQNLVNAENAGWDLIDAYLSPCLNNNTCPQPNQQVIDAVQAEGMFDILWIDVEPFGWSTDKTYNQQFITLMVNQAKALGKNVGIYTQPSSWDKIVGLDFTTLSNLPLWWAEGKNNTNFSEFSGWTSPYIQQNKVNQTTSCGITFYEDYYLSPPCNPCKNKNR
;
A
#
# COMPACT_ATOMS: atom_id res chain seq x y z
N MET A 1 -8.12 19.44 1.57
CA MET A 1 -7.04 18.46 1.28
C MET A 1 -6.20 18.97 0.10
N LYS A 2 -6.56 18.76 -1.17
CA LYS A 2 -5.72 19.23 -2.31
C LYS A 2 -5.36 20.71 -2.28
N SER A 3 -6.36 21.58 -2.12
CA SER A 3 -6.16 23.04 -1.99
C SER A 3 -5.41 23.45 -0.72
N SER A 4 -5.26 22.53 0.24
CA SER A 4 -4.50 22.71 1.49
C SER A 4 -3.02 22.30 1.34
N GLY A 5 -2.57 21.96 0.13
CA GLY A 5 -1.16 21.68 -0.17
C GLY A 5 -0.75 20.20 -0.24
N TYR A 6 -1.69 19.26 -0.07
CA TYR A 6 -1.41 17.83 -0.23
C TYR A 6 -1.31 17.45 -1.71
N GLY A 7 -0.27 16.70 -2.09
CA GLY A 7 0.10 16.44 -3.49
C GLY A 7 -0.37 15.10 -4.08
N TYR A 8 -0.75 14.12 -3.25
CA TYR A 8 -1.20 12.80 -3.66
C TYR A 8 -2.18 12.20 -2.64
N TYR A 9 -2.94 11.21 -3.10
CA TYR A 9 -3.95 10.55 -2.27
C TYR A 9 -3.77 9.03 -2.30
N ILE A 10 -3.85 8.38 -1.14
CA ILE A 10 -3.83 6.91 -1.03
C ILE A 10 -5.05 6.47 -0.23
N SER A 11 -5.76 5.46 -0.70
CA SER A 11 -6.95 4.92 -0.02
C SER A 11 -6.98 3.40 0.00
N ARG A 12 -7.65 2.84 1.01
CA ARG A 12 -7.88 1.39 1.07
C ARG A 12 -8.93 1.00 0.04
N ILE A 13 -8.68 -0.05 -0.73
CA ILE A 13 -9.69 -0.59 -1.66
C ILE A 13 -10.15 -1.99 -1.28
N TYR A 14 -9.45 -2.66 -0.36
CA TYR A 14 -9.80 -3.98 0.12
C TYR A 14 -9.37 -4.17 1.58
N THR A 15 -10.24 -4.83 2.34
CA THR A 15 -10.18 -4.90 3.80
C THR A 15 -9.64 -6.25 4.30
N GLY A 16 -9.00 -6.25 5.47
CA GLY A 16 -8.52 -7.47 6.13
C GLY A 16 -9.61 -8.45 6.58
N ILE A 17 -10.88 -8.15 6.28
CA ILE A 17 -12.03 -9.07 6.47
C ILE A 17 -12.49 -9.74 5.17
N GLY A 18 -11.76 -9.56 4.07
CA GLY A 18 -11.99 -10.30 2.82
C GLY A 18 -13.06 -9.66 1.93
N ALA A 19 -13.19 -8.33 2.01
CA ALA A 19 -14.19 -7.58 1.27
C ALA A 19 -13.61 -6.27 0.72
N VAL A 20 -14.16 -5.86 -0.43
CA VAL A 20 -13.90 -4.56 -1.05
C VAL A 20 -14.30 -3.42 -0.12
N ASP A 21 -13.45 -2.40 0.01
CA ASP A 21 -13.73 -1.20 0.80
C ASP A 21 -14.47 -0.16 -0.04
N LYS A 22 -15.80 -0.21 -0.02
CA LYS A 22 -16.65 0.70 -0.80
C LYS A 22 -16.44 2.18 -0.45
N VAL A 23 -16.15 2.48 0.82
CA VAL A 23 -15.94 3.87 1.28
C VAL A 23 -14.58 4.35 0.78
N GLY A 24 -13.55 3.53 0.91
CA GLY A 24 -12.22 3.86 0.43
C GLY A 24 -12.16 4.02 -1.10
N ILE A 25 -12.86 3.17 -1.85
CA ILE A 25 -13.03 3.32 -3.31
C ILE A 25 -13.73 4.63 -3.64
N GLN A 26 -14.85 4.95 -2.98
CA GLN A 26 -15.56 6.19 -3.26
C GLN A 26 -14.67 7.41 -2.98
N ASN A 27 -13.83 7.37 -1.95
CA ASN A 27 -12.88 8.45 -1.68
C ASN A 27 -11.80 8.56 -2.75
N LEU A 28 -11.35 7.43 -3.31
CA LEU A 28 -10.39 7.39 -4.41
C LEU A 28 -10.98 8.04 -5.67
N VAL A 29 -12.22 7.68 -6.03
CA VAL A 29 -12.99 8.33 -7.12
C VAL A 29 -13.18 9.84 -6.86
N ASN A 30 -13.45 10.22 -5.61
CA ASN A 30 -13.58 11.65 -5.26
C ASN A 30 -12.25 12.40 -5.42
N ALA A 31 -11.12 11.77 -5.08
CA ALA A 31 -9.80 12.35 -5.31
C ALA A 31 -9.52 12.52 -6.81
N GLU A 32 -9.85 11.54 -7.63
CA GLU A 32 -9.72 11.68 -9.08
C GLU A 32 -10.56 12.82 -9.64
N ASN A 33 -11.84 12.91 -9.24
CA ASN A 33 -12.73 13.99 -9.67
C ASN A 33 -12.26 15.37 -9.16
N ALA A 34 -11.56 15.43 -8.03
CA ALA A 34 -10.89 16.64 -7.55
C ALA A 34 -9.56 16.93 -8.29
N GLY A 35 -9.20 16.12 -9.28
CA GLY A 35 -8.07 16.27 -10.19
C GLY A 35 -6.72 15.97 -9.55
N TRP A 36 -6.67 15.13 -8.51
CA TRP A 36 -5.38 14.71 -7.96
C TRP A 36 -4.59 13.95 -9.03
N ASP A 37 -3.32 14.30 -9.19
CA ASP A 37 -2.49 13.76 -10.27
C ASP A 37 -1.85 12.41 -9.92
N LEU A 38 -1.71 12.14 -8.62
CA LEU A 38 -1.11 10.94 -8.05
C LEU A 38 -2.11 10.31 -7.09
N ILE A 39 -2.59 9.14 -7.45
CA ILE A 39 -3.61 8.42 -6.69
C ILE A 39 -3.18 6.96 -6.58
N ASP A 40 -2.88 6.51 -5.37
CA ASP A 40 -2.56 5.12 -5.09
C ASP A 40 -3.70 4.44 -4.33
N ALA A 41 -3.64 3.11 -4.30
CA ALA A 41 -4.53 2.29 -3.51
C ALA A 41 -3.74 1.36 -2.60
N TYR A 42 -4.31 0.94 -1.48
CA TYR A 42 -3.76 -0.16 -0.70
C TYR A 42 -4.79 -1.25 -0.42
N LEU A 43 -4.30 -2.47 -0.30
CA LEU A 43 -5.05 -3.65 0.08
C LEU A 43 -4.50 -4.16 1.40
N SER A 44 -5.39 -4.31 2.38
CA SER A 44 -5.09 -4.98 3.65
C SER A 44 -5.47 -6.46 3.52
N PRO A 45 -4.50 -7.40 3.53
CA PRO A 45 -4.79 -8.80 3.29
C PRO A 45 -5.71 -9.41 4.34
N CYS A 46 -6.65 -10.24 3.90
CA CYS A 46 -7.45 -11.10 4.75
C CYS A 46 -6.68 -12.41 4.97
N LEU A 47 -6.38 -12.74 6.21
CA LEU A 47 -5.42 -13.81 6.56
C LEU A 47 -6.07 -15.07 7.16
N ASN A 48 -7.37 -15.01 7.51
CA ASN A 48 -8.10 -16.17 8.01
C ASN A 48 -8.46 -17.14 6.88
N ASN A 49 -7.70 -18.22 6.75
CA ASN A 49 -7.87 -19.24 5.70
C ASN A 49 -9.27 -19.89 5.62
N ASN A 50 -10.11 -19.78 6.66
CA ASN A 50 -11.47 -20.33 6.64
C ASN A 50 -12.51 -19.38 6.03
N THR A 51 -12.23 -18.07 6.01
CA THR A 51 -13.20 -17.04 5.61
C THR A 51 -12.70 -16.14 4.49
N CYS A 52 -11.38 -16.07 4.29
CA CYS A 52 -10.75 -15.20 3.32
C CYS A 52 -10.59 -15.90 1.96
N PRO A 53 -10.77 -15.18 0.85
CA PRO A 53 -10.36 -15.67 -0.46
C PRO A 53 -8.85 -15.95 -0.52
N GLN A 54 -8.42 -16.76 -1.49
CA GLN A 54 -7.00 -16.98 -1.77
C GLN A 54 -6.28 -15.65 -2.12
N PRO A 55 -4.98 -15.49 -1.85
CA PRO A 55 -4.26 -14.22 -1.99
C PRO A 55 -4.42 -13.57 -3.37
N ASN A 56 -4.38 -14.37 -4.43
CA ASN A 56 -4.62 -13.90 -5.80
C ASN A 56 -6.05 -13.39 -5.99
N GLN A 57 -7.06 -14.08 -5.46
CA GLN A 57 -8.45 -13.65 -5.59
C GLN A 57 -8.71 -12.32 -4.88
N GLN A 58 -8.10 -12.09 -3.71
CA GLN A 58 -8.22 -10.81 -3.00
C GLN A 58 -7.73 -9.63 -3.87
N VAL A 59 -6.62 -9.82 -4.59
CA VAL A 59 -6.10 -8.81 -5.52
C VAL A 59 -7.01 -8.62 -6.72
N ILE A 60 -7.54 -9.70 -7.30
CA ILE A 60 -8.50 -9.64 -8.41
C ILE A 60 -9.74 -8.84 -7.99
N ASP A 61 -10.34 -9.17 -6.85
CA ASP A 61 -11.54 -8.51 -6.33
C ASP A 61 -11.30 -7.01 -6.13
N ALA A 62 -10.15 -6.65 -5.55
CA ALA A 62 -9.79 -5.26 -5.31
C ALA A 62 -9.64 -4.47 -6.62
N VAL A 63 -8.86 -5.00 -7.56
CA VAL A 63 -8.56 -4.33 -8.84
C VAL A 63 -9.78 -4.25 -9.75
N GLN A 64 -10.67 -5.25 -9.71
CA GLN A 64 -11.91 -5.24 -10.49
C GLN A 64 -12.93 -4.25 -9.93
N ALA A 65 -12.93 -4.03 -8.61
CA ALA A 65 -13.83 -3.06 -7.98
C ALA A 65 -13.41 -1.61 -8.25
N GLU A 66 -12.12 -1.33 -8.26
CA GLU A 66 -11.55 -0.04 -8.67
C GLU A 66 -10.14 -0.27 -9.22
N GLY A 67 -9.89 0.17 -10.45
CA GLY A 67 -8.63 -0.04 -11.14
C GLY A 67 -7.86 1.24 -11.44
N MET A 68 -8.43 2.41 -11.17
CA MET A 68 -7.85 3.71 -11.51
C MET A 68 -6.96 4.24 -10.38
N PHE A 69 -5.77 3.66 -10.28
CA PHE A 69 -4.71 4.10 -9.38
C PHE A 69 -3.34 3.83 -10.01
N ASP A 70 -2.30 4.49 -9.52
CA ASP A 70 -0.94 4.41 -10.05
C ASP A 70 -0.18 3.22 -9.44
N ILE A 71 -0.22 3.03 -8.12
CA ILE A 71 0.38 1.89 -7.39
C ILE A 71 -0.64 1.19 -6.49
N LEU A 72 -0.63 -0.15 -6.48
CA LEU A 72 -1.27 -0.96 -5.43
C LEU A 72 -0.26 -1.31 -4.34
N TRP A 73 -0.48 -0.83 -3.12
CA TRP A 73 0.31 -1.16 -1.95
C TRP A 73 -0.26 -2.38 -1.23
N ILE A 74 0.57 -3.41 -1.02
CA ILE A 74 0.21 -4.55 -0.16
C ILE A 74 0.60 -4.19 1.27
N ASP A 75 -0.41 -4.09 2.14
CA ASP A 75 -0.25 -3.72 3.56
C ASP A 75 0.16 -4.94 4.39
N VAL A 76 1.39 -4.91 4.92
CA VAL A 76 2.03 -6.01 5.66
C VAL A 76 2.35 -5.55 7.08
N GLU A 77 1.34 -5.65 7.94
CA GLU A 77 1.34 -5.24 9.35
C GLU A 77 1.21 -6.42 10.34
N PRO A 78 1.63 -6.29 11.62
CA PRO A 78 2.00 -7.44 12.48
C PRO A 78 0.84 -8.24 13.07
N PHE A 79 -0.39 -8.08 12.56
CA PHE A 79 -1.62 -8.66 13.10
C PHE A 79 -2.22 -9.70 12.15
N GLY A 80 -2.55 -10.88 12.67
CA GLY A 80 -3.29 -11.93 11.95
C GLY A 80 -2.45 -12.87 11.07
N TRP A 81 -1.15 -12.61 10.88
CA TRP A 81 -0.26 -13.48 10.10
C TRP A 81 0.02 -14.81 10.80
N SER A 82 0.26 -15.85 9.99
CA SER A 82 0.75 -17.14 10.47
C SER A 82 2.13 -16.97 11.13
N THR A 83 2.48 -17.88 12.04
CA THR A 83 3.86 -17.98 12.53
C THR A 83 4.78 -18.66 11.52
N ASP A 84 4.22 -19.29 10.48
CA ASP A 84 4.97 -19.85 9.35
C ASP A 84 5.39 -18.73 8.39
N LYS A 85 6.65 -18.30 8.53
CA LYS A 85 7.25 -17.28 7.67
C LYS A 85 7.28 -17.70 6.19
N THR A 86 7.52 -18.97 5.90
CA THR A 86 7.56 -19.46 4.50
C THR A 86 6.19 -19.35 3.84
N TYR A 87 5.14 -19.71 4.58
CA TYR A 87 3.77 -19.52 4.12
C TYR A 87 3.47 -18.03 3.86
N ASN A 88 3.85 -17.15 4.78
CA ASN A 88 3.62 -15.70 4.63
C ASN A 88 4.37 -15.12 3.41
N GLN A 89 5.63 -15.53 3.21
CA GLN A 89 6.44 -15.15 2.03
C GLN A 89 5.74 -15.53 0.73
N GLN A 90 5.25 -16.77 0.63
CA GLN A 90 4.52 -17.26 -0.53
C GLN A 90 3.19 -16.50 -0.73
N PHE A 91 2.46 -16.28 0.36
CA PHE A 91 1.19 -15.55 0.34
C PHE A 91 1.35 -14.15 -0.25
N ILE A 92 2.31 -13.36 0.26
CA ILE A 92 2.57 -11.99 -0.22
C ILE A 92 3.08 -12.02 -1.67
N THR A 93 3.96 -12.98 -2.01
CA THR A 93 4.48 -13.15 -3.37
C THR A 93 3.37 -13.42 -4.38
N LEU A 94 2.37 -14.23 -4.02
CA LEU A 94 1.21 -14.50 -4.87
C LEU A 94 0.37 -13.25 -5.11
N MET A 95 0.16 -12.40 -4.09
CA MET A 95 -0.54 -11.12 -4.26
C MET A 95 0.21 -10.19 -5.21
N VAL A 96 1.52 -10.04 -5.00
CA VAL A 96 2.39 -9.22 -5.86
C VAL A 96 2.36 -9.70 -7.31
N ASN A 97 2.52 -11.00 -7.52
CA ASN A 97 2.50 -11.58 -8.87
C ASN A 97 1.15 -11.39 -9.54
N GLN A 98 0.05 -11.52 -8.80
CA GLN A 98 -1.29 -11.29 -9.33
C GLN A 98 -1.51 -9.82 -9.71
N ALA A 99 -1.04 -8.86 -8.91
CA ALA A 99 -1.14 -7.44 -9.22
C ALA A 99 -0.38 -7.11 -10.52
N LYS A 100 0.85 -7.64 -10.65
CA LYS A 100 1.65 -7.52 -11.87
C LYS A 100 0.97 -8.15 -13.09
N ALA A 101 0.38 -9.33 -12.92
CA ALA A 101 -0.35 -10.02 -14.00
C ALA A 101 -1.59 -9.23 -14.49
N LEU A 102 -2.19 -8.42 -13.61
CA LEU A 102 -3.27 -7.48 -13.94
C LEU A 102 -2.76 -6.13 -14.50
N GLY A 103 -1.45 -6.00 -14.76
CA GLY A 103 -0.84 -4.80 -15.30
C GLY A 103 -0.73 -3.64 -14.31
N LYS A 104 -0.78 -3.91 -13.00
CA LYS A 104 -0.63 -2.88 -11.95
C LYS A 104 0.81 -2.76 -11.48
N ASN A 105 1.24 -1.52 -11.21
CA ASN A 105 2.41 -1.31 -10.38
C ASN A 105 2.08 -1.73 -8.94
N VAL A 106 3.05 -2.28 -8.24
CA VAL A 106 2.86 -2.83 -6.89
C VAL A 106 4.01 -2.43 -5.99
N GLY A 107 3.68 -2.08 -4.75
CA GLY A 107 4.63 -1.77 -3.68
C GLY A 107 4.25 -2.47 -2.38
N ILE A 108 5.12 -2.39 -1.38
CA ILE A 108 4.91 -2.99 -0.05
C ILE A 108 4.82 -1.88 0.99
N TYR A 109 3.77 -1.90 1.81
CA TYR A 109 3.71 -1.11 3.04
C TYR A 109 4.13 -1.98 4.22
N THR A 110 5.19 -1.57 4.92
CA THR A 110 5.67 -2.29 6.11
C THR A 110 6.70 -1.46 6.90
N GLN A 111 7.15 -2.01 8.03
CA GLN A 111 8.29 -1.52 8.81
C GLN A 111 9.21 -2.70 9.17
N PRO A 112 10.50 -2.46 9.51
CA PRO A 112 11.47 -3.54 9.72
C PRO A 112 11.03 -4.59 10.73
N SER A 113 10.43 -4.17 11.86
CA SER A 113 9.97 -5.08 12.92
C SER A 113 8.77 -5.94 12.50
N SER A 114 7.84 -5.37 11.72
CA SER A 114 6.70 -6.10 11.15
C SER A 114 7.20 -7.10 10.11
N TRP A 115 8.07 -6.67 9.19
CA TRP A 115 8.65 -7.52 8.16
C TRP A 115 9.41 -8.71 8.75
N ASP A 116 10.29 -8.47 9.73
CA ASP A 116 11.02 -9.56 10.39
C ASP A 116 10.07 -10.56 11.06
N LYS A 117 9.07 -10.06 11.78
CA LYS A 117 8.09 -10.90 12.47
C LYS A 117 7.31 -11.79 11.47
N ILE A 118 6.91 -11.23 10.34
CA ILE A 118 5.98 -11.87 9.40
C ILE A 118 6.72 -12.77 8.40
N VAL A 119 7.81 -12.30 7.80
CA VAL A 119 8.52 -13.02 6.72
C VAL A 119 10.00 -13.24 7.01
N GLY A 120 10.59 -12.54 7.97
CA GLY A 120 12.02 -12.60 8.26
C GLY A 120 12.84 -11.62 7.43
N LEU A 121 13.89 -11.04 8.02
CA LEU A 121 14.75 -10.06 7.34
C LEU A 121 15.59 -10.66 6.20
N ASP A 122 15.80 -11.97 6.18
CA ASP A 122 16.46 -12.69 5.10
C ASP A 122 15.61 -12.80 3.82
N PHE A 123 14.31 -12.51 3.89
CA PHE A 123 13.41 -12.53 2.74
C PHE A 123 13.54 -11.29 1.85
N THR A 124 14.50 -11.32 0.93
CA THR A 124 14.82 -10.18 0.05
C THR A 124 14.10 -10.20 -1.31
N THR A 125 13.25 -11.20 -1.57
CA THR A 125 12.66 -11.45 -2.92
C THR A 125 11.83 -10.27 -3.45
N LEU A 126 11.27 -9.44 -2.55
CA LEU A 126 10.41 -8.31 -2.90
C LEU A 126 11.11 -6.95 -2.79
N SER A 127 12.41 -6.94 -2.49
CA SER A 127 13.21 -5.71 -2.29
C SER A 127 13.30 -4.81 -3.53
N ASN A 128 13.03 -5.37 -4.71
CA ASN A 128 12.99 -4.61 -5.96
C ASN A 128 11.70 -3.80 -6.14
N LEU A 129 10.70 -3.96 -5.25
CA LEU A 129 9.47 -3.18 -5.27
C LEU A 129 9.63 -1.88 -4.48
N PRO A 130 8.88 -0.81 -4.83
CA PRO A 130 8.75 0.37 -4.00
C PRO A 130 8.34 0.01 -2.56
N LEU A 131 8.99 0.65 -1.59
CA LEU A 131 8.68 0.52 -0.17
C LEU A 131 7.93 1.76 0.34
N TRP A 132 6.76 1.55 0.91
CA TRP A 132 6.06 2.51 1.76
C TRP A 132 6.40 2.19 3.21
N TRP A 133 7.37 2.92 3.75
CA TRP A 133 7.95 2.66 5.05
C TRP A 133 7.09 3.26 6.17
N ALA A 134 6.57 2.35 7.01
CA ALA A 134 5.60 2.62 8.05
C ALA A 134 6.25 3.01 9.39
N GLU A 135 7.08 4.07 9.44
CA GLU A 135 7.74 4.47 10.68
C GLU A 135 7.34 5.86 11.15
N GLY A 136 6.54 5.88 12.21
CA GLY A 136 5.93 7.10 12.76
C GLY A 136 6.93 8.15 13.27
N LYS A 137 6.53 9.40 13.06
CA LYS A 137 7.02 10.69 13.59
C LYS A 137 8.44 10.71 14.16
N ASN A 138 9.34 11.31 13.37
CA ASN A 138 10.70 11.76 13.69
C ASN A 138 11.85 10.81 13.38
N ASN A 139 11.61 9.58 12.92
CA ASN A 139 12.71 8.79 12.35
C ASN A 139 12.90 9.16 10.88
N THR A 140 13.83 10.07 10.60
CA THR A 140 14.27 10.37 9.22
C THR A 140 15.37 9.44 8.74
N ASN A 141 15.89 8.58 9.62
CA ASN A 141 17.05 7.75 9.37
C ASN A 141 16.58 6.35 9.00
N PHE A 142 16.16 6.22 7.74
CA PHE A 142 15.93 4.92 7.16
C PHE A 142 17.17 4.04 7.34
N SER A 143 16.97 2.85 7.92
CA SER A 143 18.00 1.82 8.00
C SER A 143 17.62 0.73 7.01
N GLU A 144 18.58 0.34 6.16
CA GLU A 144 18.37 -0.69 5.16
C GLU A 144 17.94 -2.01 5.82
N PHE A 145 16.93 -2.66 5.24
CA PHE A 145 16.47 -3.96 5.72
C PHE A 145 15.93 -4.79 4.57
N SER A 146 16.13 -6.11 4.65
CA SER A 146 15.58 -7.07 3.70
C SER A 146 15.81 -6.71 2.23
N GLY A 147 16.95 -6.06 1.93
CA GLY A 147 17.35 -5.64 0.59
C GLY A 147 16.86 -4.25 0.15
N TRP A 148 15.94 -3.61 0.87
CA TRP A 148 15.58 -2.21 0.59
C TRP A 148 16.67 -1.27 1.10
N THR A 149 17.24 -0.50 0.18
CA THR A 149 18.26 0.53 0.48
C THR A 149 17.66 1.92 0.64
N SER A 150 16.44 2.13 0.16
CA SER A 150 15.70 3.38 0.35
C SER A 150 14.18 3.16 0.27
N PRO A 151 13.40 3.96 1.00
CA PRO A 151 11.95 4.00 0.88
C PRO A 151 11.52 4.85 -0.33
N TYR A 152 10.37 4.48 -0.91
CA TYR A 152 9.69 5.27 -1.93
C TYR A 152 8.76 6.31 -1.30
N ILE A 153 7.97 5.87 -0.31
CA ILE A 153 7.12 6.70 0.55
C ILE A 153 7.53 6.44 2.00
N GLN A 154 7.48 7.47 2.84
CA GLN A 154 7.55 7.35 4.29
C GLN A 154 6.24 7.83 4.91
N GLN A 155 5.64 7.01 5.77
CA GLN A 155 4.56 7.45 6.65
C GLN A 155 5.13 8.24 7.82
N ASN A 156 4.76 9.50 7.97
CA ASN A 156 5.36 10.39 8.97
C ASN A 156 4.41 10.75 10.11
N LYS A 157 3.12 11.01 9.82
CA LYS A 157 2.14 11.32 10.88
C LYS A 157 0.90 10.47 10.73
N VAL A 158 0.43 9.94 11.85
CA VAL A 158 -0.85 9.23 11.93
C VAL A 158 -1.89 10.07 12.65
N ASN A 159 -3.16 9.78 12.40
CA ASN A 159 -4.32 10.39 13.06
C ASN A 159 -4.34 11.93 13.02
N GLN A 160 -3.95 12.54 11.89
CA GLN A 160 -4.13 13.97 11.68
C GLN A 160 -5.61 14.26 11.41
N THR A 161 -6.12 15.40 11.87
CA THR A 161 -7.53 15.76 11.68
C THR A 161 -7.62 17.12 10.99
N THR A 162 -8.38 17.18 9.90
CA THR A 162 -8.70 18.44 9.21
C THR A 162 -9.69 19.28 10.02
N SER A 163 -9.85 20.56 9.67
CA SER A 163 -10.85 21.44 10.29
C SER A 163 -12.30 20.98 10.08
N CYS A 164 -12.56 20.13 9.09
CA CYS A 164 -13.88 19.52 8.85
C CYS A 164 -14.04 18.11 9.45
N GLY A 165 -13.13 17.67 10.32
CA GLY A 165 -13.26 16.42 11.09
C GLY A 165 -12.83 15.15 10.36
N ILE A 166 -12.25 15.26 9.16
CA ILE A 166 -11.66 14.11 8.45
C ILE A 166 -10.34 13.74 9.11
N THR A 167 -10.18 12.47 9.48
CA THR A 167 -8.91 11.91 9.98
C THR A 167 -8.13 11.24 8.86
N PHE A 168 -6.82 11.46 8.80
CA PHE A 168 -5.93 10.95 7.74
C PHE A 168 -4.50 10.76 8.26
N TYR A 169 -3.68 10.05 7.48
CA TYR A 169 -2.25 9.90 7.71
C TYR A 169 -1.48 10.79 6.73
N GLU A 170 -0.36 11.36 7.19
CA GLU A 170 0.55 12.13 6.36
C GLU A 170 1.76 11.29 6.00
N ASP A 171 2.00 11.23 4.71
CA ASP A 171 3.06 10.48 4.08
C ASP A 171 3.91 11.42 3.22
N TYR A 172 5.18 11.08 2.98
CA TYR A 172 6.11 11.85 2.17
C TYR A 172 6.74 10.98 1.08
N TYR A 173 6.64 11.42 -0.17
CA TYR A 173 7.43 10.84 -1.27
C TYR A 173 8.90 11.23 -1.12
N LEU A 174 9.77 10.23 -1.02
CA LEU A 174 11.22 10.43 -0.87
C LEU A 174 11.96 10.25 -2.20
N SER A 175 11.33 9.56 -3.16
CA SER A 175 11.70 9.58 -4.57
C SER A 175 10.54 10.22 -5.34
N PRO A 176 10.69 11.41 -5.94
CA PRO A 176 9.59 12.04 -6.66
C PRO A 176 9.16 11.13 -7.83
N PRO A 177 7.85 10.84 -7.99
CA PRO A 177 7.38 10.18 -9.20
C PRO A 177 7.77 11.09 -10.37
N CYS A 178 8.44 10.53 -11.37
CA CYS A 178 9.00 11.29 -12.48
C CYS A 178 7.97 12.27 -13.05
N ASN A 179 8.29 13.57 -12.98
CA ASN A 179 7.53 14.63 -13.64
C ASN A 179 8.36 15.10 -14.85
N PRO A 180 7.90 14.94 -16.11
CA PRO A 180 6.55 14.63 -16.55
C PRO A 180 6.42 13.24 -17.21
N CYS A 181 5.74 12.30 -16.57
CA CYS A 181 5.13 11.15 -17.26
C CYS A 181 3.61 11.35 -17.40
N LYS A 182 3.18 12.52 -17.89
CA LYS A 182 1.83 12.67 -18.46
C LYS A 182 1.90 12.44 -19.97
N ASN A 183 1.67 11.19 -20.35
CA ASN A 183 0.91 10.86 -21.55
C ASN A 183 -0.14 9.83 -21.13
N LYS A 184 -1.09 10.26 -20.28
CA LYS A 184 -2.37 9.56 -20.12
C LYS A 184 -3.15 9.76 -21.42
N ASN A 185 -2.85 8.97 -22.44
CA ASN A 185 -3.81 8.72 -23.50
C ASN A 185 -4.88 7.82 -22.88
N ARG A 186 -6.11 8.33 -22.98
CA ARG A 186 -7.39 7.79 -22.51
C ARG A 186 -7.54 6.30 -22.76
#